data_AF-A0A0Q0RK77-F1
#
_entry.id   AF-A0A0Q0RK77-F1
#
_cell.length_a   1.000
_cell.length_b   1.000
_cell.length_c   1.000
_cell.angle_alpha   90.00
_cell.angle_beta   90.00
_cell.angle_gamma   90.00
#
_symmetry.space_group_name_H-M   'P 1'
#
loop_
_entity.id
_entity.type
_entity.pdbx_description
1 polymer ?
#
loop_
_entity_poly.entity_id
_entity_poly.type
_entity_poly.pdbx_seq_one_letter_code
_entity_poly.pdbx_strand_id
1 'polypeptide(L)'
;MGKNPIVVKGGPVKSINQFYNKQLSKLKSVNDILDKNNKKYPRYTRMMKLITDRRNRKTNDLFYKLSKGIINYSLLNNIDTIVIGHNELWKQSINIGKKNNQNFVQIPFNKLIKLIKYKGEEYGIKIILQEES
;
A
#
# COMPACT_ATOMS: atom_id res chain seq x y z
N MET A 1 27.24 -17.66 -3.78
CA MET A 1 26.29 -17.42 -4.88
C MET A 1 25.06 -16.74 -4.31
N GLY A 2 24.67 -15.57 -4.82
CA GLY A 2 23.44 -14.88 -4.37
C GLY A 2 22.21 -15.53 -5.00
N LYS A 3 21.14 -15.73 -4.23
CA LYS A 3 19.85 -16.20 -4.77
C LYS A 3 19.26 -15.13 -5.70
N ASN A 4 18.55 -15.57 -6.73
CA ASN A 4 17.93 -14.67 -7.71
C ASN A 4 16.94 -13.71 -7.02
N PRO A 5 16.96 -12.41 -7.35
CA PRO A 5 16.05 -11.44 -6.78
C PRO A 5 14.60 -11.75 -7.16
N ILE A 6 13.70 -11.69 -6.18
CA ILE A 6 12.25 -11.84 -6.41
C ILE A 6 11.63 -10.47 -6.59
N VAL A 7 10.99 -10.28 -7.73
CA VAL A 7 10.21 -9.07 -8.03
C VAL A 7 8.72 -9.41 -7.97
N VAL A 8 8.03 -8.83 -7.00
CA VAL A 8 6.57 -8.92 -6.91
C VAL A 8 5.95 -7.86 -7.82
N LYS A 9 5.09 -8.27 -8.77
CA LYS A 9 4.37 -7.34 -9.65
C LYS A 9 3.46 -6.39 -8.84
N GLY A 10 3.71 -5.08 -8.94
CA GLY A 10 2.86 -4.03 -8.36
C GLY A 10 1.56 -3.71 -9.12
N GLY A 11 1.32 -4.36 -10.26
CA GLY A 11 0.16 -4.15 -11.13
C GLY A 11 -1.20 -4.22 -10.42
N PRO A 12 -1.45 -5.21 -9.53
CA PRO A 12 -2.70 -5.27 -8.76
C PRO A 12 -2.95 -4.06 -7.86
N VAL A 13 -1.90 -3.52 -7.21
CA VAL A 13 -2.03 -2.31 -6.37
C VAL A 13 -2.39 -1.10 -7.23
N LYS A 14 -1.74 -0.98 -8.40
CA LYS A 14 -1.98 0.09 -9.37
C LYS A 14 -3.42 0.09 -9.87
N SER A 15 -3.98 -1.07 -10.21
CA SER A 15 -5.36 -1.18 -10.69
C SER A 15 -6.39 -0.85 -9.60
N ILE A 16 -6.15 -1.30 -8.35
CA ILE A 16 -6.97 -0.93 -7.19
C ILE A 16 -6.98 0.58 -6.97
N ASN A 17 -5.80 1.23 -7.00
CA ASN A 17 -5.70 2.68 -6.84
C ASN A 17 -6.32 3.45 -8.01
N GLN A 18 -6.15 2.99 -9.25
CA GLN A 18 -6.76 3.63 -10.41
C GLN A 18 -8.29 3.62 -10.33
N PHE A 19 -8.88 2.46 -10.00
CA PHE A 19 -10.33 2.35 -9.81
C PHE A 19 -10.81 3.26 -8.67
N TYR A 20 -10.11 3.26 -7.53
CA TYR A 20 -10.42 4.15 -6.41
C TYR A 20 -10.38 5.63 -6.80
N ASN A 21 -9.31 6.09 -7.47
CA ASN A 21 -9.16 7.47 -7.90
C ASN A 21 -10.26 7.89 -8.89
N LYS A 22 -10.65 7.00 -9.81
CA LYS A 22 -11.77 7.25 -10.76
C LYS A 22 -13.09 7.45 -10.01
N GLN A 23 -13.40 6.57 -9.06
CA GLN A 23 -14.63 6.66 -8.26
C GLN A 23 -14.64 7.91 -7.37
N LEU A 24 -13.51 8.22 -6.72
CA LEU A 24 -13.38 9.39 -5.86
C LEU A 24 -13.54 10.69 -6.64
N SER A 25 -12.94 10.79 -7.84
CA SER A 25 -13.07 11.97 -8.71
C SER A 25 -14.52 12.22 -9.12
N LYS A 26 -15.27 11.16 -9.45
CA LYS A 26 -16.70 11.28 -9.81
C LYS A 26 -17.53 11.80 -8.62
N LEU A 27 -17.31 11.25 -7.43
CA LEU A 27 -18.03 11.68 -6.22
C LEU A 27 -17.68 13.11 -5.81
N LYS A 28 -16.41 13.52 -5.94
CA LYS A 28 -15.99 14.90 -5.66
C LYS A 28 -16.66 15.89 -6.60
N SER A 29 -16.66 15.60 -7.90
CA SER A 29 -17.33 16.47 -8.89
C SER A 29 -18.82 16.65 -8.60
N VAL A 30 -19.53 15.61 -8.17
CA VAL A 30 -20.94 15.72 -7.77
C VAL A 30 -21.09 16.58 -6.51
N ASN A 31 -20.25 16.38 -5.50
CA ASN A 31 -20.26 17.20 -4.29
C ASN A 31 -19.98 18.68 -4.59
N ASP A 32 -18.98 18.98 -5.42
CA ASP A 32 -18.61 20.36 -5.79
C ASP A 32 -19.75 21.08 -6.53
N ILE A 33 -20.52 20.36 -7.36
CA ILE A 33 -21.72 20.89 -8.02
C ILE A 33 -22.82 21.20 -6.99
N LEU A 34 -22.99 20.32 -6.01
CA LEU A 34 -24.04 20.46 -4.99
C LEU A 34 -23.72 21.57 -3.97
N ASP A 35 -22.45 21.76 -3.61
CA ASP A 35 -21.98 22.85 -2.74
C ASP A 35 -22.16 24.22 -3.40
N LYS A 36 -21.96 24.35 -4.72
CA LYS A 36 -22.23 25.59 -5.48
C LYS A 36 -23.71 25.99 -5.46
N ASN A 37 -24.62 25.05 -5.22
CA ASN A 37 -26.07 25.30 -5.17
C ASN A 37 -26.56 25.66 -3.75
N ASN A 38 -25.71 26.22 -2.88
CA ASN A 38 -26.02 26.63 -1.49
C ASN A 38 -26.57 25.52 -0.58
N LYS A 39 -26.47 24.25 -0.98
CA LYS A 39 -26.76 23.13 -0.09
C LYS A 39 -25.45 22.76 0.62
N LYS A 40 -25.42 22.91 1.95
CA LYS A 40 -24.28 22.49 2.81
C LYS A 40 -24.10 20.97 2.74
N TYR A 41 -23.55 20.44 1.65
CA TYR A 41 -23.25 19.03 1.57
C TYR A 41 -21.91 18.77 2.26
N PRO A 42 -21.79 17.67 3.01
CA PRO A 42 -20.52 17.34 3.62
C PRO A 42 -19.49 17.01 2.52
N ARG A 43 -18.35 17.70 2.55
CA ARG A 43 -17.18 17.43 1.69
C ARG A 43 -16.74 15.96 1.72
N TYR A 44 -17.08 15.23 2.78
CA TYR A 44 -16.88 13.79 2.92
C TYR A 44 -18.21 13.05 3.13
N THR A 45 -18.63 12.26 2.14
CA THR A 45 -19.92 11.54 2.18
C THR A 45 -19.78 10.10 2.65
N ARG A 46 -20.88 9.49 3.09
CA ARG A 46 -20.95 8.05 3.40
C ARG A 46 -20.48 7.19 2.22
N MET A 47 -20.77 7.61 0.99
CA MET A 47 -20.30 6.92 -0.23
C MET A 47 -18.78 7.00 -0.40
N MET A 48 -18.17 8.16 -0.13
CA MET A 48 -16.71 8.31 -0.13
C MET A 48 -16.03 7.42 0.92
N LYS A 49 -16.64 7.29 2.10
CA LYS A 49 -16.20 6.34 3.13
C LYS A 49 -16.25 4.89 2.64
N LEU A 50 -17.37 4.46 2.07
CA LEU A 50 -17.54 3.10 1.57
C LEU A 50 -16.53 2.70 0.48
N ILE A 51 -16.24 3.60 -0.47
CA ILE A 51 -15.24 3.31 -1.52
C ILE A 51 -13.83 3.24 -0.94
N THR A 52 -13.52 4.07 0.07
CA THR A 52 -12.23 4.07 0.76
C THR A 52 -12.06 2.79 1.58
N ASP A 53 -13.09 2.37 2.31
CA ASP A 53 -13.08 1.12 3.08
C ASP A 53 -12.95 -0.12 2.19
N ARG A 54 -13.63 -0.12 1.03
CA ARG A 54 -13.49 -1.20 0.03
C ARG A 54 -12.06 -1.26 -0.52
N ARG A 55 -11.46 -0.11 -0.84
CA ARG A 55 -10.06 -0.02 -1.28
C ARG A 55 -9.09 -0.50 -0.20
N ASN A 56 -9.31 -0.10 1.04
CA ASN A 56 -8.48 -0.50 2.17
C ASN A 56 -8.56 -2.01 2.42
N ARG A 57 -9.75 -2.62 2.32
CA ARG A 57 -9.91 -4.08 2.43
C ARG A 57 -9.13 -4.84 1.35
N LYS A 58 -9.22 -4.42 0.07
CA LYS A 58 -8.46 -5.04 -1.02
C LYS A 58 -6.94 -4.91 -0.84
N THR A 59 -6.50 -3.73 -0.40
CA THR A 59 -5.07 -3.46 -0.14
C THR A 59 -4.56 -4.33 1.01
N ASN A 60 -5.35 -4.45 2.08
CA ASN A 60 -5.01 -5.30 3.23
C ASN A 60 -4.91 -6.78 2.81
N ASP A 61 -5.91 -7.30 2.09
CA ASP A 61 -5.89 -8.69 1.60
C ASP A 61 -4.62 -9.00 0.79
N LEU A 62 -4.26 -8.09 -0.12
CA LEU A 62 -3.02 -8.23 -0.87
C LEU A 62 -1.79 -8.26 0.05
N PHE A 63 -1.71 -7.38 1.04
CA PHE A 63 -0.57 -7.35 1.97
C PHE A 63 -0.50 -8.59 2.86
N TYR A 64 -1.63 -9.14 3.27
CA TYR A 64 -1.67 -10.40 4.01
C TYR A 64 -1.14 -11.56 3.16
N LYS A 65 -1.51 -11.61 1.87
CA LYS A 65 -1.01 -12.61 0.92
C LYS A 65 0.48 -12.45 0.64
N LEU A 66 0.92 -11.21 0.41
CA LEU A 66 2.34 -10.91 0.16
C LEU A 66 3.23 -11.25 1.35
N SER A 67 2.87 -10.79 2.56
CA SER A 67 3.63 -11.11 3.76
C SER A 67 3.70 -12.62 4.00
N LYS A 68 2.60 -13.36 3.79
CA LYS A 68 2.61 -14.83 3.88
C LYS A 68 3.53 -15.45 2.81
N GLY A 69 3.46 -14.97 1.57
CA GLY A 69 4.31 -15.45 0.48
C GLY A 69 5.80 -15.24 0.75
N ILE A 70 6.19 -14.09 1.30
CA ILE A 70 7.58 -13.78 1.67
C ILE A 70 8.07 -14.74 2.76
N ILE A 71 7.31 -14.91 3.83
CA ILE A 71 7.69 -15.81 4.92
C ILE A 71 7.78 -17.26 4.46
N ASN A 72 6.77 -17.74 3.71
CA ASN A 72 6.81 -19.09 3.14
C ASN A 72 8.02 -19.30 2.23
N TYR A 73 8.35 -18.31 1.40
CA TYR A 73 9.54 -18.37 0.57
C TYR A 73 10.80 -18.48 1.41
N SER A 74 10.94 -17.66 2.46
CA SER A 74 12.08 -17.70 3.38
C SER A 74 12.23 -19.06 4.05
N LEU A 75 11.15 -19.63 4.56
CA LEU A 75 11.13 -20.96 5.18
C LEU A 75 11.56 -22.06 4.21
N LEU A 76 11.00 -22.09 2.99
CA LEU A 76 11.37 -23.06 1.96
C LEU A 76 12.84 -22.96 1.54
N ASN A 77 13.46 -21.80 1.77
CA ASN A 77 14.81 -21.48 1.35
C ASN A 77 15.83 -21.47 2.48
N ASN A 78 15.43 -21.84 3.70
CA ASN A 78 16.23 -21.77 4.93
C ASN A 78 16.85 -20.38 5.12
N ILE A 79 16.06 -19.33 4.90
CA ILE A 79 16.47 -17.94 5.14
C ILE A 79 16.08 -17.59 6.57
N ASP A 80 17.07 -17.26 7.37
CA ASP A 80 16.98 -16.91 8.79
C ASP A 80 16.80 -15.39 9.00
N THR A 81 17.26 -14.56 8.08
CA THR A 81 17.26 -13.10 8.20
C THR A 81 16.66 -12.43 6.97
N ILE A 82 15.74 -11.49 7.18
CA ILE A 82 15.19 -10.60 6.14
C ILE A 82 15.57 -9.16 6.49
N VAL A 83 16.27 -8.50 5.56
CA VAL A 83 16.56 -7.07 5.63
C VAL A 83 15.54 -6.30 4.81
N ILE A 84 14.92 -5.29 5.40
CA ILE A 84 13.92 -4.44 4.76
C ILE A 84 14.44 -3.00 4.77
N GLY A 85 14.69 -2.44 3.59
CA GLY A 85 14.96 -1.01 3.43
C GLY A 85 13.71 -0.20 3.78
N HIS A 86 13.84 0.74 4.72
CA HIS A 86 12.77 1.67 5.08
C HIS A 86 13.31 3.08 5.29
N ASN A 87 12.97 3.97 4.36
CA ASN A 87 13.24 5.40 4.49
C ASN A 87 11.97 6.12 4.87
N GLU A 88 11.89 6.72 6.06
CA GLU A 88 10.66 7.35 6.54
C GLU A 88 10.10 8.42 5.58
N LEU A 89 11.01 9.14 4.89
CA LEU A 89 10.69 10.23 3.98
C LEU A 89 10.59 9.82 2.50
N TRP A 90 10.83 8.55 2.15
CA TRP A 90 10.81 8.11 0.75
C TRP A 90 9.51 8.36 0.03
N LYS A 91 8.40 8.62 0.73
CA LYS A 91 7.11 8.95 0.10
C LYS A 91 6.97 10.42 -0.25
N GLN A 92 7.65 11.32 0.46
CA GLN A 92 7.36 12.76 0.38
C GLN A 92 8.08 13.44 -0.79
N SER A 93 9.22 12.89 -1.22
CA SER A 93 10.11 13.55 -2.19
C SER A 93 10.40 12.70 -3.43
N ILE A 94 9.47 11.84 -3.85
CA ILE A 94 9.67 11.02 -5.05
C ILE A 94 9.43 11.86 -6.29
N ASN A 95 10.33 11.82 -7.26
CA ASN A 95 10.13 12.41 -8.57
C ASN A 95 10.00 11.33 -9.66
N ILE A 96 8.99 10.46 -9.57
CA ILE A 96 8.68 9.43 -10.59
C ILE A 96 7.51 9.82 -11.50
N GLY A 97 7.14 11.11 -11.48
CA GLY A 97 6.03 11.70 -12.22
C GLY A 97 4.70 11.70 -11.45
N LYS A 98 3.89 12.75 -11.66
CA LYS A 98 2.67 13.07 -10.89
C LYS A 98 1.72 11.88 -10.65
N LYS A 99 1.43 11.10 -11.69
CA LYS A 99 0.51 9.94 -11.61
C LYS A 99 1.12 8.76 -10.84
N ASN A 100 2.42 8.54 -10.96
CA ASN A 100 3.12 7.46 -10.26
C ASN A 100 3.34 7.83 -8.78
N ASN A 101 3.73 9.08 -8.50
CA ASN A 101 3.82 9.62 -7.14
C ASN A 101 2.49 9.43 -6.40
N GLN A 102 1.37 9.86 -7.00
CA GLN A 102 0.05 9.71 -6.40
C GLN A 102 -0.29 8.25 -6.08
N ASN A 103 0.07 7.32 -6.98
CA ASN A 103 -0.17 5.90 -6.74
C ASN A 103 0.73 5.34 -5.64
N PHE A 104 2.00 5.75 -5.58
CA PHE A 104 2.98 5.25 -4.63
C PHE A 104 2.75 5.78 -3.21
N VAL A 105 2.54 7.08 -3.06
CA VAL A 105 2.30 7.77 -1.78
C VAL A 105 1.09 7.17 -1.05
N GLN A 106 0.05 6.80 -1.80
CA GLN A 106 -1.17 6.24 -1.23
C GLN A 106 -1.01 4.80 -0.70
N ILE A 107 0.09 4.10 -0.98
CA ILE A 107 0.29 2.70 -0.55
C ILE A 107 0.80 2.67 0.89
N PRO A 108 0.12 1.97 1.82
CA PRO A 108 0.52 1.94 3.22
C PRO A 108 1.66 0.95 3.50
N PHE A 109 2.83 1.14 2.90
CA PHE A 109 4.00 0.26 3.04
C PHE A 109 4.36 -0.09 4.49
N ASN A 110 4.28 0.85 5.44
CA ASN A 110 4.54 0.58 6.86
C ASN A 110 3.65 -0.53 7.41
N LYS A 111 2.43 -0.69 6.89
CA LYS A 111 1.55 -1.79 7.25
C LYS A 111 2.09 -3.12 6.73
N LEU A 112 2.58 -3.18 5.49
CA LEU A 112 3.19 -4.38 4.94
C LEU A 112 4.45 -4.77 5.72
N ILE A 113 5.30 -3.80 6.07
CA ILE A 113 6.51 -4.02 6.88
C ILE A 113 6.13 -4.60 8.24
N LYS A 114 5.16 -4.00 8.94
CA LYS A 114 4.62 -4.56 10.20
C LYS A 114 4.12 -5.98 10.03
N LEU A 115 3.41 -6.26 8.92
CA LEU A 115 2.88 -7.60 8.63
C LEU A 115 4.00 -8.64 8.39
N ILE A 116 5.09 -8.25 7.75
CA ILE A 116 6.26 -9.13 7.57
C ILE A 116 6.98 -9.32 8.89
N LYS A 117 7.13 -8.25 9.68
CA LYS A 117 7.79 -8.28 10.98
C LYS A 117 7.15 -9.30 11.92
N TYR A 118 5.86 -9.16 12.21
CA TYR A 118 5.21 -10.05 13.18
C TYR A 118 5.22 -11.51 12.71
N LYS A 119 4.95 -11.78 11.42
CA LYS A 119 4.97 -13.15 10.91
C LYS A 119 6.37 -13.73 10.93
N GLY A 120 7.38 -12.95 10.55
CA GLY A 120 8.77 -13.41 10.57
C GLY A 120 9.18 -13.82 11.98
N GLU A 121 8.87 -12.98 12.96
CA GLU A 121 9.14 -13.25 14.38
C GLU A 121 8.43 -14.51 14.88
N GLU A 122 7.18 -14.77 14.47
CA GLU A 122 6.44 -16.02 14.80
C GLU A 122 7.13 -17.28 14.29
N TYR A 123 7.88 -17.20 13.17
CA TYR A 123 8.62 -18.32 12.59
C TYR A 123 10.12 -18.28 12.90
N GLY A 124 10.57 -17.43 13.83
CA GLY A 124 11.98 -17.32 14.22
C GLY A 124 12.89 -16.64 13.19
N ILE A 125 12.32 -15.96 12.19
CA ILE A 125 13.06 -15.22 11.17
C ILE A 125 13.38 -13.82 11.72
N LYS A 126 14.66 -13.45 11.71
CA LYS A 126 15.14 -12.14 12.13
C LYS A 126 14.78 -11.08 11.09
N ILE A 127 14.08 -10.02 11.50
CA ILE A 127 13.68 -8.92 10.62
C ILE A 127 14.46 -7.67 10.98
N ILE A 128 15.29 -7.17 10.07
CA ILE A 128 16.12 -5.98 10.24
C ILE A 128 15.55 -4.87 9.36
N LEU A 129 15.22 -3.73 9.96
CA LEU A 129 14.90 -2.52 9.22
C LEU A 129 16.20 -1.74 9.01
N GLN A 130 16.49 -1.41 7.76
CA GLN A 130 17.65 -0.61 7.41
C GLN A 130 17.19 0.73 6.84
N GLU A 131 17.62 1.83 7.47
CA GLU A 131 17.47 3.17 6.94
C GLU A 131 18.57 3.38 5.89
N GLU A 132 18.17 3.61 4.64
CA GLU A 132 19.09 4.06 3.58
C GLU A 132 19.22 5.58 3.70
N SER A 133 20.23 6.04 4.43
CA SER A 133 20.68 7.45 4.41
C SER A 133 21.51 7.76 3.17
#